data_AF-A0A8J5VE83-F1
#
_entry.id   AF-A0A8J5VE83-F1
#
_cell.length_a   1.000
_cell.length_b   1.000
_cell.length_c   1.000
_cell.angle_alpha   90.00
_cell.angle_beta   90.00
_cell.angle_gamma   90.00
#
_symmetry.space_group_name_H-M   'P 1'
#
loop_
_entity.id
_entity.type
_entity.pdbx_description
1 polymer ?
#
loop_
_entity_poly.entity_id
_entity_poly.type
_entity_poly.pdbx_seq_one_letter_code
_entity_poly.pdbx_strand_id
1 'polypeptide(L)'
;MLPTNLAELNLQGINKEEGNYPMSAEETCEGNPVGIECAVAWDEVEELSAAASHACNRKKDNDSLEEYCKDNPETDECRTYED
;
A
#
# COMPACT_ATOMS: atom_id res chain seq x y z
N MET A 1 3.99 -12.16 -1.48
CA MET A 1 4.76 -11.89 -0.25
C MET A 1 4.74 -10.39 -0.06
N LEU A 2 4.05 -9.89 0.96
CA LEU A 2 4.06 -8.46 1.28
C LEU A 2 5.34 -8.17 2.08
N PRO A 3 6.03 -7.05 1.81
CA PRO A 3 7.32 -6.76 2.43
C PRO A 3 7.16 -6.52 3.93
N THR A 4 8.04 -7.14 4.71
CA THR A 4 8.07 -7.24 6.18
C THR A 4 8.61 -5.99 6.87
N ASN A 5 8.46 -4.79 6.29
CA ASN A 5 9.04 -3.59 6.89
C ASN A 5 8.07 -2.41 6.87
N LEU A 6 7.30 -2.30 7.97
CA LEU A 6 6.44 -1.17 8.29
C LEU A 6 7.22 0.16 8.50
N ALA A 7 8.56 0.14 8.51
CA ALA A 7 9.38 1.29 8.88
C ALA A 7 9.61 2.36 7.78
N GLU A 8 9.20 2.14 6.52
CA GLU A 8 9.41 3.14 5.45
C GLU A 8 8.14 3.85 4.96
N LEU A 9 6.96 3.50 5.51
CA LEU A 9 5.78 4.34 5.36
C LEU A 9 5.83 5.45 6.39
N ASN A 10 6.66 6.46 6.11
CA ASN A 10 6.65 7.75 6.77
C ASN A 10 5.27 8.44 6.54
N LEU A 11 4.24 7.95 7.22
CA LEU A 11 2.88 8.47 7.24
C LEU A 11 2.73 9.41 8.43
N GLN A 12 3.55 10.47 8.43
CA GLN A 12 3.29 11.66 9.23
C GLN A 12 2.00 12.33 8.72
N GLY A 13 0.85 11.82 9.17
CA GLY A 13 -0.46 12.32 8.78
C GLY A 13 -1.65 11.47 9.21
N ILE A 14 -1.46 10.19 9.57
CA ILE A 14 -2.56 9.36 10.10
C ILE A 14 -2.52 9.39 11.63
N ASN A 15 -2.55 10.59 12.21
CA ASN A 15 -2.99 10.75 13.58
C ASN A 15 -4.51 10.73 13.56
N LYS A 16 -5.13 9.55 13.39
CA LYS A 16 -6.52 9.39 13.79
C LYS A 16 -6.48 8.92 15.24
N GLU A 17 -6.82 9.84 16.13
CA GLU A 17 -7.20 9.51 17.49
C GLU A 17 -8.32 8.46 17.44
N GLU A 18 -8.23 7.46 18.34
CA GLU A 18 -9.15 6.33 18.55
C GLU A 18 -8.69 4.96 18.03
N GLY A 19 -7.64 4.43 18.67
CA GLY A 19 -7.26 3.02 18.64
C GLY A 19 -6.04 2.77 19.52
N ASN A 20 -6.24 2.59 20.83
CA ASN A 20 -5.15 2.35 21.80
C ASN A 20 -4.64 0.89 21.72
N TYR A 21 -4.23 0.44 20.54
CA TYR A 21 -3.59 -0.86 20.35
C TYR A 21 -2.22 -0.65 19.70
N PRO A 22 -1.14 -0.59 20.50
CA PRO A 22 0.23 -0.45 19.99
C PRO A 22 0.80 -1.75 19.39
N MET A 23 0.00 -2.82 19.34
CA MET A 23 0.37 -4.14 18.81
C MET A 23 -0.27 -4.36 17.44
N SER A 24 0.42 -5.11 16.59
CA SER A 24 -0.08 -5.48 15.26
C SER A 24 -1.37 -6.31 15.33
N ALA A 25 -2.13 -6.38 14.23
CA ALA A 25 -3.28 -7.29 14.15
C ALA A 25 -2.85 -8.75 14.35
N GLU A 26 -1.66 -9.13 13.91
CA GLU A 26 -1.10 -10.47 14.11
C GLU A 26 -0.91 -10.79 15.60
N GLU A 27 -0.32 -9.88 16.37
CA GLU A 27 -0.14 -10.03 17.82
C GLU A 27 -1.48 -9.98 18.59
N THR A 28 -2.38 -9.08 18.20
CA THR A 28 -3.71 -8.94 18.85
C THR A 28 -4.58 -10.18 18.64
N CYS A 29 -4.41 -10.85 17.50
CA CYS A 29 -5.12 -12.09 17.18
C CYS A 29 -4.42 -13.35 17.70
N GLU A 30 -3.23 -13.24 18.29
CA GLU A 30 -2.46 -14.38 18.77
C GLU A 30 -3.15 -15.00 20.01
N GLY A 31 -3.81 -16.15 19.79
CA GLY A 31 -4.54 -16.89 20.82
C GLY A 31 -6.05 -16.69 20.82
N ASN A 32 -6.58 -15.64 20.19
CA ASN A 32 -8.02 -15.46 20.00
C ASN A 32 -8.36 -14.89 18.60
N PRO A 33 -8.25 -15.70 17.54
CA PRO A 33 -8.39 -15.25 16.16
C PRO A 33 -9.82 -14.90 15.75
N VAL A 34 -10.81 -15.19 16.60
CA VAL A 34 -12.24 -14.87 16.37
C VAL A 34 -12.77 -13.84 17.37
N GLY A 35 -11.88 -13.28 18.21
CA GLY A 35 -12.23 -12.27 19.19
C GLY A 35 -12.61 -10.95 18.52
N ILE A 36 -13.47 -10.18 19.20
CA ILE A 36 -13.87 -8.83 18.74
C ILE A 36 -12.65 -7.93 18.60
N GLU A 37 -11.69 -8.03 19.53
CA GLU A 37 -10.44 -7.26 19.51
C GLU A 37 -9.57 -7.60 18.28
N CYS A 38 -9.53 -8.88 17.89
CA CYS A 38 -8.86 -9.32 16.67
C CYS A 38 -9.56 -8.78 15.41
N ALA A 39 -10.89 -8.82 15.36
CA ALA A 39 -11.66 -8.27 14.25
C ALA A 39 -11.42 -6.76 14.09
N VAL A 40 -11.50 -6.00 15.18
CA VAL A 40 -11.25 -4.55 15.18
C VAL A 40 -9.82 -4.22 14.73
N ALA A 41 -8.83 -5.01 15.15
CA ALA A 41 -7.45 -4.82 14.71
C ALA A 41 -7.26 -5.08 13.21
N TRP A 42 -7.97 -6.06 12.64
CA TRP A 42 -7.96 -6.30 11.19
C TRP A 42 -8.73 -5.25 10.40
N ASP A 43 -9.82 -4.70 10.94
CA ASP A 43 -10.58 -3.61 10.32
C ASP A 43 -9.69 -2.36 10.13
N GLU A 44 -8.87 -2.01 11.13
CA GLU A 44 -7.91 -0.90 11.02
C GLU A 44 -6.83 -1.18 9.95
N VAL A 45 -6.32 -2.42 9.87
CA VAL A 45 -5.36 -2.82 8.83
C VAL A 45 -5.96 -2.67 7.43
N GLU A 46 -7.25 -2.96 7.25
CA GLU A 46 -7.97 -2.75 5.99
C GLU A 46 -7.97 -1.25 5.60
N GLU A 47 -8.33 -0.37 6.54
CA GLU A 47 -8.35 1.07 6.31
C GLU A 47 -6.95 1.62 5.93
N LEU A 48 -5.92 1.24 6.68
CA LEU A 48 -4.54 1.67 6.44
C LEU A 48 -4.02 1.17 5.09
N SER A 49 -4.35 -0.07 4.72
CA SER A 49 -3.97 -0.66 3.44
C SER A 49 -4.65 0.05 2.27
N ALA A 50 -5.92 0.42 2.41
CA ALA A 50 -6.65 1.21 1.42
C ALA A 50 -6.03 2.60 1.25
N ALA A 51 -5.70 3.28 2.35
CA ALA A 51 -5.05 4.59 2.31
C ALA A 51 -3.66 4.53 1.64
N ALA A 52 -2.86 3.50 1.96
CA ALA A 52 -1.55 3.29 1.36
C ALA A 52 -1.63 2.97 -0.14
N SER A 53 -2.56 2.09 -0.54
CA SER A 53 -2.82 1.77 -1.96
C SER A 53 -3.24 3.03 -2.74
N HIS A 54 -4.13 3.82 -2.16
CA HIS A 54 -4.58 5.06 -2.80
C HIS A 54 -3.44 6.08 -2.91
N ALA A 55 -2.57 6.19 -1.89
CA ALA A 55 -1.36 7.02 -1.95
C ALA A 55 -0.33 6.52 -2.97
N CYS A 56 -0.14 5.21 -3.10
CA CYS A 56 0.72 4.61 -4.12
C CYS A 56 0.18 4.88 -5.52
N ASN A 57 -1.13 4.67 -5.75
CA ASN A 57 -1.76 4.92 -7.05
C ASN A 57 -1.62 6.38 -7.49
N ARG A 58 -1.72 7.34 -6.57
CA ARG A 58 -1.45 8.76 -6.87
C ARG A 58 0.02 9.07 -7.19
N LYS A 59 0.96 8.16 -6.90
CA LYS A 59 2.38 8.31 -7.20
C LYS A 59 2.81 7.53 -8.44
N LYS A 60 1.92 6.73 -9.05
CA LYS A 60 2.18 5.94 -10.27
C LYS A 60 2.17 6.79 -11.54
N ASP A 61 2.42 8.09 -11.43
CA ASP A 61 2.34 9.04 -12.55
C ASP A 61 3.44 8.81 -13.61
N ASN A 62 4.38 7.89 -13.41
CA ASN A 62 5.32 7.45 -14.44
C ASN A 62 5.48 5.93 -14.38
N ASP A 63 4.85 5.22 -15.31
CA ASP A 63 5.28 3.86 -15.63
C ASP A 63 6.73 3.95 -16.14
N SER A 64 7.62 3.14 -15.59
CA SER A 64 9.03 3.13 -15.99
C SER A 64 9.17 2.86 -17.50
N LEU A 65 8.25 2.11 -18.08
CA LEU A 65 8.19 1.90 -19.52
C LEU A 65 7.75 3.17 -20.27
N GLU A 66 6.77 3.91 -19.75
CA GLU A 66 6.29 5.15 -20.37
C GLU A 66 7.38 6.23 -20.37
N GLU A 67 8.15 6.36 -19.29
CA GLU A 67 9.32 7.27 -19.25
C GLU A 67 10.39 6.85 -20.25
N TYR A 68 10.70 5.56 -20.34
CA TYR A 68 11.66 5.03 -21.32
C TYR A 68 11.21 5.29 -22.77
N CYS A 69 9.93 5.11 -23.06
CA CYS A 69 9.37 5.32 -24.39
C CYS A 69 9.28 6.79 -24.82
N LYS A 70 9.27 7.74 -23.88
CA LYS A 70 9.38 9.19 -24.21
C LYS A 70 10.71 9.51 -24.87
N ASP A 71 11.79 8.89 -24.39
CA ASP A 71 13.15 9.16 -24.86
C ASP A 71 13.61 8.19 -25.96
N ASN A 72 12.96 7.02 -26.09
CA ASN A 72 13.32 5.95 -27.04
C ASN A 72 12.09 5.42 -27.81
N PRO A 73 11.35 6.27 -28.56
CA PRO A 73 10.11 5.87 -29.25
C PRO A 73 10.30 4.81 -30.34
N GLU A 74 11.53 4.63 -30.83
CA GLU A 74 11.88 3.69 -31.90
C GLU A 74 12.13 2.25 -31.44
N THR A 75 12.27 2.05 -30.13
CA THR A 75 12.55 0.74 -29.53
C THR A 75 11.37 -0.21 -29.72
N ASP A 76 11.66 -1.51 -29.73
CA ASP A 76 10.65 -2.53 -29.99
C ASP A 76 9.57 -2.55 -28.90
N GLU A 77 9.93 -2.16 -27.68
CA GLU A 77 9.05 -2.01 -26.52
C GLU A 77 8.10 -0.79 -26.61
N CYS A 78 8.43 0.18 -27.47
CA CYS A 78 7.74 1.48 -27.55
C CYS A 78 7.07 1.74 -28.90
N ARG A 79 7.23 0.85 -29.89
CA ARG A 79 6.52 0.94 -31.15
C ARG A 79 5.01 0.83 -30.93
N THR A 80 4.33 1.96 -31.15
CA THR A 80 2.88 2.03 -31.27
C THR A 80 2.52 2.19 -32.75
N TYR A 81 1.55 1.40 -33.22
CA TYR A 81 1.01 1.54 -34.56
C TYR A 81 -0.38 2.19 -34.43
N GLU A 82 -0.57 3.35 -35.06
CA GLU A 82 -1.89 3.94 -35.23
C GLU A 82 -2.56 3.26 -36.44
N ASP A 83 -3.72 2.62 -36.22
CA ASP A 83 -4.54 1.97 -37.26
C ASP A 83 -5.26 2.98 -38.18
#